data_AF-A0A6L4ZMP7-F1
#
_entry.id   AF-A0A6L4ZMP7-F1
#
_cell.length_a   1.000
_cell.length_b   1.000
_cell.length_c   1.000
_cell.angle_alpha   90.00
_cell.angle_beta   90.00
_cell.angle_gamma   90.00
#
_symmetry.space_group_name_H-M   'P 1'
#
loop_
_entity.id
_entity.type
_entity.pdbx_description
1 polymer ?
#
loop_
_entity_poly.entity_id
_entity_poly.type
_entity_poly.pdbx_seq_one_letter_code
_entity_poly.pdbx_strand_id
1 'polypeptide(L)'
;KSPIIKVDAGLLLLSKLDRVDSDSLHKKLIAQVLNTIDLIEDEQERIILSTTLLEHLSKKSRQAIASALIEQISLLSDEATKAELLVGLLQYLTPRLGKKAFEIARNITSEFDRAYACIAFAPYLTESRKQQVIQDGLDLIDKLASPNKKSLIIKQLIKSIKEFNEGTE
;
A
#
# COMPACT_ATOMS: atom_id res chain seq x y z
N LYS A 1 -15.25 24.71 -5.21
CA LYS A 1 -14.47 24.07 -4.12
C LYS A 1 -13.67 22.93 -4.72
N SER A 2 -12.35 22.88 -4.49
CA SER A 2 -11.45 21.85 -5.02
C SER A 2 -11.95 20.43 -4.69
N PRO A 3 -11.87 19.46 -5.64
CA PRO A 3 -12.17 18.05 -5.36
C PRO A 3 -11.39 17.51 -4.16
N ILE A 4 -10.12 17.86 -4.01
CA ILE A 4 -9.25 17.40 -2.91
C ILE A 4 -9.83 17.81 -1.55
N ILE A 5 -10.20 19.08 -1.39
CA ILE A 5 -10.80 19.60 -0.15
C ILE A 5 -12.11 18.85 0.20
N LYS A 6 -12.88 18.42 -0.81
CA LYS A 6 -14.11 17.65 -0.59
C LYS A 6 -13.79 16.21 -0.16
N VAL A 7 -12.75 15.59 -0.72
CA VAL A 7 -12.28 14.27 -0.31
C VAL A 7 -11.78 14.31 1.13
N ASP A 8 -10.95 15.27 1.49
CA ASP A 8 -10.43 15.43 2.87
C ASP A 8 -11.57 15.58 3.88
N ALA A 9 -12.55 16.44 3.57
CA ALA A 9 -13.73 16.60 4.41
C ALA A 9 -14.53 15.30 4.53
N GLY A 10 -14.66 14.53 3.44
CA GLY A 10 -15.33 13.24 3.43
C GLY A 10 -14.60 12.17 4.26
N LEU A 11 -13.29 12.07 4.13
CA LEU A 11 -12.44 11.17 4.92
C LEU A 11 -12.49 11.52 6.42
N LEU A 12 -12.45 12.81 6.76
CA LEU A 12 -12.59 13.26 8.14
C LEU A 12 -13.97 12.93 8.74
N LEU A 13 -15.03 12.98 7.92
CA LEU A 13 -16.35 12.56 8.37
C LEU A 13 -16.42 11.03 8.55
N LEU A 14 -15.82 10.26 7.63
CA LEU A 14 -15.75 8.79 7.73
C LEU A 14 -15.02 8.33 9.00
N SER A 15 -13.95 9.02 9.41
CA SER A 15 -13.21 8.67 10.64
C SER A 15 -13.98 8.98 11.93
N LYS A 16 -14.98 9.86 11.87
CA LYS A 16 -15.81 10.27 13.02
C LYS A 16 -17.14 9.52 13.13
N LEU A 17 -17.54 8.78 12.10
CA LEU A 17 -18.76 7.98 12.14
C LEU A 17 -18.51 6.74 13.01
N ASP A 18 -19.16 6.69 14.18
CA ASP A 18 -19.15 5.49 15.03
C ASP A 18 -19.96 4.36 14.37
N ARG A 19 -19.52 3.11 14.57
CA ARG A 19 -20.00 1.92 13.81
C ARG A 19 -21.50 1.64 13.98
N VAL A 20 -22.15 2.26 14.96
CA VAL A 20 -23.48 1.87 15.45
C VAL A 20 -24.61 2.58 14.70
N ASP A 21 -24.40 3.78 14.13
CA ASP A 21 -25.55 4.67 13.87
C ASP A 21 -25.92 4.98 12.41
N SER A 22 -25.27 4.45 11.37
CA SER A 22 -25.85 4.42 10.00
C SER A 22 -24.96 3.73 8.96
N ASP A 23 -25.13 2.43 8.78
CA ASP A 23 -24.54 1.69 7.64
C ASP A 23 -24.97 2.30 6.28
N SER A 24 -26.18 2.86 6.21
CA SER A 24 -26.67 3.58 5.01
C SER A 24 -25.94 4.90 4.76
N LEU A 25 -25.69 5.71 5.80
CA LEU A 25 -24.98 6.98 5.68
C LEU A 25 -23.51 6.75 5.33
N HIS A 26 -22.87 5.78 5.99
CA HIS A 26 -21.48 5.40 5.72
C HIS A 26 -21.29 4.98 4.25
N LYS A 27 -22.19 4.14 3.74
CA LYS A 27 -22.19 3.73 2.32
C LYS A 27 -22.40 4.90 1.36
N LYS A 28 -23.34 5.80 1.67
CA LYS A 28 -23.58 7.01 0.84
C LYS A 28 -22.36 7.93 0.83
N LEU A 29 -21.72 8.13 1.99
CA LEU A 29 -20.54 8.97 2.11
C LEU A 29 -19.34 8.37 1.36
N ILE A 30 -19.09 7.06 1.49
CA ILE A 30 -18.06 6.36 0.69
C ILE A 30 -18.31 6.57 -0.81
N ALA A 31 -19.54 6.39 -1.28
CA ALA A 31 -19.86 6.56 -2.69
C ALA A 31 -19.62 8.01 -3.16
N GLN A 32 -19.96 9.01 -2.33
CA GLN A 32 -19.68 10.40 -2.63
C GLN A 32 -18.18 10.71 -2.67
N VAL A 33 -17.40 10.15 -1.74
CA VAL A 33 -15.95 10.31 -1.71
C VAL A 33 -15.32 9.68 -2.96
N LEU A 34 -15.69 8.45 -3.32
CA LEU A 34 -15.21 7.78 -4.54
C LEU A 34 -15.54 8.60 -5.80
N ASN A 35 -16.78 9.03 -5.96
CA ASN A 35 -17.18 9.86 -7.10
C ASN A 35 -16.41 11.19 -7.14
N THR A 36 -16.00 11.73 -5.99
CA THR A 36 -15.22 12.97 -5.94
C THR A 36 -13.75 12.71 -6.30
N ILE A 37 -13.20 11.56 -5.88
CA ILE A 37 -11.86 11.12 -6.27
C ILE A 37 -11.80 10.96 -7.80
N ASP A 38 -12.82 10.35 -8.43
CA ASP A 38 -12.87 10.15 -9.88
C ASP A 38 -12.86 11.46 -10.69
N LEU A 39 -13.14 12.61 -10.07
CA LEU A 39 -13.08 13.94 -10.71
C LEU A 39 -11.69 14.59 -10.64
N ILE A 40 -10.73 13.98 -9.93
CA ILE A 40 -9.38 14.52 -9.81
C ILE A 40 -8.60 14.19 -11.09
N GLU A 41 -8.00 15.20 -11.71
CA GLU A 41 -7.25 15.03 -12.97
C GLU A 41 -5.92 14.32 -12.74
N ASP A 42 -5.25 14.59 -11.62
CA ASP A 42 -3.98 13.97 -11.26
C ASP A 42 -4.17 12.51 -10.86
N GLU A 43 -3.64 11.59 -11.66
CA GLU A 43 -3.79 10.15 -11.44
C GLU A 43 -3.07 9.67 -10.18
N GLN A 44 -1.90 10.23 -9.87
CA GLN A 44 -1.17 9.86 -8.67
C GLN A 44 -1.95 10.24 -7.41
N GLU A 45 -2.49 11.45 -7.37
CA GLU A 45 -3.34 11.95 -6.30
C GLU A 45 -4.62 11.09 -6.16
N ARG A 46 -5.24 10.71 -7.29
CA ARG A 46 -6.37 9.78 -7.28
C ARG A 46 -6.05 8.46 -6.61
N ILE A 47 -4.90 7.86 -6.93
CA ILE A 47 -4.49 6.56 -6.39
C ILE A 47 -4.17 6.69 -4.90
N ILE A 48 -3.48 7.77 -4.49
CA ILE A 48 -3.17 8.06 -3.08
C ILE A 48 -4.47 8.15 -2.27
N LEU A 49 -5.41 8.99 -2.71
CA LEU A 49 -6.67 9.19 -2.00
C LEU A 49 -7.54 7.93 -1.97
N SER A 50 -7.56 7.17 -3.06
CA SER A 50 -8.25 5.87 -3.12
C SER A 50 -7.64 4.84 -2.15
N THR A 51 -6.31 4.88 -1.98
CA THR A 51 -5.59 4.00 -1.04
C THR A 51 -5.95 4.34 0.40
N THR A 52 -6.01 5.63 0.74
CA THR A 52 -6.44 6.11 2.06
C THR A 52 -7.86 5.65 2.39
N LEU A 53 -8.78 5.69 1.41
CA LEU A 53 -10.17 5.28 1.63
C LEU A 53 -10.34 3.81 2.05
N LEU A 54 -9.40 2.92 1.71
CA LEU A 54 -9.48 1.48 1.99
C LEU A 54 -9.73 1.15 3.47
N GLU A 55 -9.24 1.99 4.39
CA GLU A 55 -9.41 1.83 5.83
C GLU A 55 -10.88 1.89 6.25
N HIS A 56 -11.70 2.66 5.53
CA HIS A 56 -13.11 2.89 5.81
C HIS A 56 -14.04 1.90 5.09
N LEU A 57 -13.51 1.02 4.25
CA LEU A 57 -14.30 0.11 3.42
C LEU A 57 -14.61 -1.22 4.11
N SER A 58 -15.77 -1.79 3.76
CA SER A 58 -16.08 -3.19 4.05
C SER A 58 -15.06 -4.13 3.41
N LYS A 59 -14.84 -5.33 3.99
CA LYS A 59 -13.87 -6.31 3.47
C LYS A 59 -14.07 -6.61 1.97
N LYS A 60 -15.32 -6.74 1.52
CA LYS A 60 -15.64 -7.03 0.11
C LYS A 60 -15.27 -5.86 -0.81
N SER A 61 -15.68 -4.63 -0.47
CA SER A 61 -15.37 -3.43 -1.25
C SER A 61 -13.87 -3.14 -1.27
N ARG A 62 -13.22 -3.33 -0.13
CA ARG A 62 -11.77 -3.15 0.04
C ARG A 62 -10.97 -4.06 -0.90
N GLN A 63 -11.35 -5.33 -1.02
CA GLN A 63 -10.67 -6.27 -1.92
C GLN A 63 -10.84 -5.87 -3.39
N ALA A 64 -12.04 -5.43 -3.79
CA ALA A 64 -12.29 -4.97 -5.16
C ALA A 64 -11.47 -3.72 -5.50
N ILE A 65 -11.46 -2.73 -4.61
CA ILE A 65 -10.72 -1.48 -4.81
C ILE A 65 -9.21 -1.72 -4.74
N ALA A 66 -8.70 -2.52 -3.79
CA ALA A 66 -7.29 -2.88 -3.74
C ALA A 66 -6.81 -3.57 -5.02
N SER A 67 -7.62 -4.45 -5.61
CA SER A 67 -7.29 -5.08 -6.90
C SER A 67 -7.17 -4.06 -8.02
N ALA A 68 -8.06 -3.06 -8.09
CA ALA A 68 -8.01 -2.00 -9.09
C ALA A 68 -6.82 -1.04 -8.86
N LEU A 69 -6.48 -0.77 -7.59
CA LEU A 69 -5.33 0.07 -7.24
C LEU A 69 -4.02 -0.59 -7.63
N ILE A 70 -3.87 -1.90 -7.44
CA ILE A 70 -2.67 -2.64 -7.89
C ILE A 70 -2.40 -2.43 -9.38
N GLU A 71 -3.44 -2.47 -10.23
CA GLU A 71 -3.28 -2.23 -11.68
C GLU A 71 -2.86 -0.79 -11.96
N GLN A 72 -3.52 0.19 -11.32
CA GLN A 72 -3.20 1.61 -11.51
C GLN A 72 -1.78 1.94 -11.04
N ILE A 73 -1.38 1.42 -9.87
CA ILE A 73 -0.02 1.59 -9.33
C ILE A 73 1.03 1.02 -10.30
N SER A 74 0.73 -0.08 -10.99
CA SER A 74 1.65 -0.66 -11.97
C SER A 74 1.99 0.27 -13.14
N LEU A 75 1.10 1.22 -13.45
CA LEU A 75 1.24 2.18 -14.55
C LEU A 75 1.96 3.47 -14.13
N LEU A 76 2.19 3.68 -12.83
CA LEU A 76 2.90 4.86 -12.35
C LEU A 76 4.35 4.89 -12.84
N SER A 77 4.79 6.07 -13.28
CA SER A 77 6.19 6.29 -13.69
C SER A 77 7.12 6.52 -12.50
N ASP A 78 6.60 7.09 -11.40
CA ASP A 78 7.41 7.38 -10.22
C ASP A 78 7.60 6.12 -9.36
N GLU A 79 8.84 5.64 -9.29
CA GLU A 79 9.19 4.36 -8.65
C GLU A 79 9.10 4.42 -7.12
N ALA A 80 9.42 5.57 -6.53
CA ALA A 80 9.31 5.78 -5.09
C ALA A 80 7.83 5.72 -4.66
N THR A 81 6.97 6.47 -5.35
CA THR A 81 5.52 6.46 -5.14
C THR A 81 4.95 5.07 -5.35
N LYS A 82 5.37 4.37 -6.42
CA LYS A 82 4.95 2.99 -6.69
C LYS A 82 5.29 2.06 -5.52
N ALA A 83 6.53 2.12 -5.02
CA ALA A 83 6.95 1.32 -3.88
C ALA A 83 6.12 1.64 -2.62
N GLU A 84 5.97 2.93 -2.28
CA GLU A 84 5.23 3.38 -1.11
C GLU A 84 3.76 2.94 -1.14
N LEU A 85 3.09 3.11 -2.27
CA LEU A 85 1.69 2.69 -2.44
C LEU A 85 1.53 1.17 -2.33
N LEU A 86 2.43 0.38 -2.93
CA LEU A 86 2.40 -1.08 -2.79
C LEU A 86 2.57 -1.53 -1.34
N VAL A 87 3.49 -0.90 -0.58
CA VAL A 87 3.64 -1.17 0.86
C VAL A 87 2.39 -0.74 1.64
N GLY A 88 1.79 0.40 1.31
CA GLY A 88 0.56 0.90 1.93
C GLY A 88 -0.64 -0.03 1.75
N LEU A 89 -0.66 -0.83 0.68
CA LEU A 89 -1.73 -1.78 0.42
C LEU A 89 -1.67 -3.07 1.23
N LEU A 90 -0.51 -3.45 1.82
CA LEU A 90 -0.27 -4.80 2.39
C LEU A 90 -1.39 -5.32 3.28
N GLN A 91 -1.80 -4.53 4.28
CA GLN A 91 -2.86 -4.90 5.24
C GLN A 91 -4.25 -5.16 4.61
N TYR A 92 -4.42 -4.82 3.34
CA TYR A 92 -5.65 -4.99 2.59
C TYR A 92 -5.57 -6.12 1.55
N LEU A 93 -4.41 -6.76 1.40
CA LEU A 93 -4.18 -7.77 0.39
C LEU A 93 -4.55 -9.17 0.87
N THR A 94 -5.23 -9.91 -0.01
CA THR A 94 -5.30 -11.37 0.10
C THR A 94 -3.98 -11.99 -0.36
N PRO A 95 -3.66 -13.24 0.00
CA PRO A 95 -2.45 -13.91 -0.48
C PRO A 95 -2.29 -13.90 -2.01
N ARG A 96 -3.41 -13.99 -2.75
CA ARG A 96 -3.42 -13.89 -4.21
C ARG A 96 -3.03 -12.49 -4.71
N LEU A 97 -3.61 -11.45 -4.12
CA LEU A 97 -3.28 -10.07 -4.49
C LEU A 97 -1.87 -9.68 -4.04
N GLY A 98 -1.41 -10.17 -2.88
CA GLY A 98 -0.05 -9.99 -2.39
C GLY A 98 0.99 -10.51 -3.38
N LYS A 99 0.79 -11.71 -3.94
CA LYS A 99 1.67 -12.25 -5.00
C LYS A 99 1.71 -11.35 -6.23
N LYS A 100 0.57 -10.82 -6.67
CA LYS A 100 0.51 -9.92 -7.84
C LYS A 100 1.23 -8.60 -7.57
N ALA A 101 0.97 -7.98 -6.42
CA ALA A 101 1.62 -6.73 -6.01
C ALA A 101 3.13 -6.90 -5.83
N PHE A 102 3.58 -8.07 -5.35
CA PHE A 102 4.99 -8.41 -5.29
C PHE A 102 5.67 -8.48 -6.66
N GLU A 103 5.02 -9.06 -7.68
CA GLU A 103 5.62 -9.07 -9.04
C GLU A 103 5.78 -7.64 -9.60
N ILE A 104 4.89 -6.71 -9.25
CA ILE A 104 5.06 -5.29 -9.59
C ILE A 104 6.24 -4.70 -8.81
N ALA A 105 6.33 -4.96 -7.49
CA ALA A 105 7.44 -4.49 -6.65
C ALA A 105 8.80 -4.96 -7.20
N ARG A 106 8.90 -6.21 -7.68
CA ARG A 106 10.12 -6.75 -8.28
C ARG A 106 10.54 -6.06 -9.58
N ASN A 107 9.60 -5.49 -10.32
CA ASN A 107 9.86 -4.80 -11.59
C ASN A 107 10.16 -3.31 -11.42
N ILE A 108 10.17 -2.79 -10.19
CA ILE A 108 10.62 -1.43 -9.88
C ILE A 108 12.08 -1.27 -10.30
N THR A 109 12.38 -0.25 -11.09
CA THR A 109 13.72 -0.05 -11.66
C THR A 109 14.75 0.43 -10.63
N SER A 110 14.36 1.39 -9.78
CA SER A 110 15.17 1.86 -8.65
C SER A 110 15.48 0.72 -7.68
N GLU A 111 16.76 0.40 -7.48
CA GLU A 111 17.21 -0.69 -6.59
C GLU A 111 16.75 -0.46 -5.15
N PHE A 112 16.79 0.79 -4.68
CA PHE A 112 16.33 1.15 -3.34
C PHE A 112 14.82 0.94 -3.16
N ASP A 113 14.02 1.48 -4.08
CA ASP A 113 12.56 1.40 -3.98
C ASP A 113 12.06 -0.04 -4.19
N ARG A 114 12.70 -0.79 -5.10
CA ARG A 114 12.47 -2.22 -5.30
C ARG A 114 12.74 -3.01 -4.01
N ALA A 115 13.89 -2.84 -3.39
CA ALA A 115 14.23 -3.56 -2.16
C ALA A 115 13.27 -3.18 -1.02
N TYR A 116 12.99 -1.89 -0.84
CA TYR A 116 12.05 -1.40 0.16
C TYR A 116 10.68 -2.08 0.02
N ALA A 117 10.10 -2.10 -1.18
CA ALA A 117 8.84 -2.76 -1.43
C ALA A 117 8.92 -4.29 -1.27
N CYS A 118 9.90 -4.95 -1.91
CA CYS A 118 10.03 -6.40 -1.89
C CYS A 118 10.18 -6.99 -0.48
N ILE A 119 10.95 -6.34 0.40
CA ILE A 119 11.11 -6.77 1.80
C ILE A 119 9.76 -6.71 2.52
N ALA A 120 8.95 -5.68 2.26
CA ALA A 120 7.63 -5.54 2.88
C ALA A 120 6.65 -6.65 2.47
N PHE A 121 6.84 -7.27 1.30
CA PHE A 121 6.04 -8.40 0.84
C PHE A 121 6.49 -9.76 1.41
N ALA A 122 7.57 -9.83 2.19
CA ALA A 122 8.09 -11.07 2.78
C ALA A 122 7.01 -11.99 3.41
N PRO A 123 6.00 -11.49 4.15
CA PRO A 123 4.94 -12.35 4.71
C PRO A 123 4.09 -13.10 3.67
N TYR A 124 4.08 -12.65 2.41
CA TYR A 124 3.30 -13.24 1.32
C TYR A 124 4.10 -14.22 0.45
N LEU A 125 5.37 -14.46 0.79
CA LEU A 125 6.31 -15.24 0.00
C LEU A 125 6.54 -16.64 0.58
N THR A 126 7.04 -17.55 -0.27
CA THR A 126 7.60 -18.82 0.19
C THR A 126 8.89 -18.57 0.97
N GLU A 127 9.28 -19.49 1.85
CA GLU A 127 10.50 -19.35 2.67
C GLU A 127 11.76 -19.05 1.85
N SER A 128 11.95 -19.74 0.72
CA SER A 128 13.10 -19.47 -0.17
C SER A 128 13.07 -18.06 -0.75
N ARG A 129 11.91 -17.56 -1.18
CA ARG A 129 11.78 -16.18 -1.71
C ARG A 129 11.93 -15.14 -0.61
N LYS A 130 11.45 -15.44 0.60
CA LYS A 130 11.60 -14.62 1.79
C LYS A 130 13.09 -14.44 2.15
N GLN A 131 13.84 -15.54 2.22
CA GLN A 131 15.28 -15.51 2.44
C GLN A 131 15.99 -14.68 1.37
N GLN A 132 15.60 -14.83 0.10
CA GLN A 132 16.16 -14.04 -1.00
C GLN A 132 15.93 -12.54 -0.80
N VAL A 133 14.69 -12.08 -0.56
CA VAL A 133 14.42 -10.63 -0.40
C VAL A 133 15.08 -10.04 0.85
N ILE A 134 15.25 -10.84 1.91
CA ILE A 134 16.01 -10.43 3.10
C ILE A 134 17.48 -10.25 2.75
N GLN A 135 18.08 -11.22 2.05
CA GLN A 135 19.48 -11.15 1.64
C GLN A 135 19.72 -9.96 0.68
N ASP A 136 18.85 -9.77 -0.31
CA ASP A 136 18.92 -8.63 -1.24
C ASP A 136 18.89 -7.29 -0.48
N GLY A 137 18.07 -7.21 0.59
CA GLY A 137 18.00 -6.05 1.47
C GLY A 137 19.28 -5.80 2.28
N LEU A 138 19.90 -6.86 2.80
CA LEU A 138 21.19 -6.78 3.51
C LEU A 138 22.31 -6.34 2.57
N ASP A 139 22.40 -6.95 1.38
CA ASP A 139 23.38 -6.58 0.35
C ASP A 139 23.23 -5.12 -0.08
N LEU A 140 21.99 -4.62 -0.18
CA LEU A 140 21.73 -3.22 -0.48
C LEU A 140 22.22 -2.29 0.64
N ILE A 141 22.01 -2.65 1.91
CA ILE A 141 22.47 -1.84 3.05
C ILE A 141 23.99 -1.61 2.98
N ASP A 142 24.75 -2.62 2.58
CA ASP A 142 26.21 -2.53 2.44
C ASP A 142 26.61 -1.57 1.31
N LYS A 143 25.90 -1.61 0.18
CA LYS A 143 26.14 -0.74 -0.99
C LYS A 143 25.73 0.72 -0.77
N LEU A 144 24.69 0.98 0.03
CA LEU A 144 24.14 2.33 0.19
C LEU A 144 25.17 3.26 0.85
N ALA A 145 25.35 4.46 0.31
CA ALA A 145 26.15 5.51 0.97
C ALA A 145 25.32 6.31 1.98
N SER A 146 24.01 6.45 1.74
CA SER A 146 23.11 7.29 2.56
C SER A 146 22.69 6.59 3.85
N PRO A 147 23.04 7.13 5.04
CA PRO A 147 22.59 6.56 6.32
C PRO A 147 21.07 6.53 6.47
N ASN A 148 20.38 7.52 5.90
CA ASN A 148 18.92 7.59 5.93
C ASN A 148 18.29 6.45 5.15
N LYS A 149 18.79 6.17 3.93
CA LYS A 149 18.32 5.02 3.13
C LYS A 149 18.63 3.70 3.83
N LYS A 150 19.81 3.54 4.44
CA LYS A 150 20.13 2.35 5.25
C LYS A 150 19.11 2.16 6.38
N SER A 151 18.81 3.22 7.13
CA SER A 151 17.85 3.15 8.24
C SER A 151 16.46 2.71 7.77
N LEU A 152 16.00 3.16 6.60
CA LEU A 152 14.72 2.75 6.05
C LEU A 152 14.68 1.25 5.71
N ILE A 153 15.71 0.72 5.02
CA ILE A 153 15.79 -0.71 4.71
C ILE A 153 15.89 -1.54 5.99
N ILE A 154 16.70 -1.12 6.96
CA ILE A 154 16.83 -1.81 8.26
C ILE A 154 15.48 -1.86 8.99
N LYS A 155 14.76 -0.74 9.06
CA LYS A 155 13.42 -0.69 9.68
C LYS A 155 12.46 -1.66 8.98
N GLN A 156 12.50 -1.70 7.66
CA GLN A 156 11.64 -2.57 6.87
C GLN A 156 11.97 -4.06 7.09
N LEU A 157 13.26 -4.42 7.14
CA LEU A 157 13.71 -5.79 7.48
C LEU A 157 13.25 -6.21 8.88
N ILE A 158 13.44 -5.34 9.88
CA ILE A 158 13.01 -5.62 11.26
C ILE A 158 11.50 -5.86 11.31
N LYS A 159 10.71 -5.03 10.63
CA LYS A 159 9.26 -5.21 10.57
C LYS A 159 8.89 -6.55 9.94
N SER A 160 9.44 -6.87 8.78
CA SER A 160 9.16 -8.11 8.06
C SER A 160 9.58 -9.37 8.84
N ILE A 161 10.68 -9.32 9.60
CA ILE A 161 11.14 -10.44 10.44
C ILE A 161 10.23 -10.64 11.66
N LYS A 162 9.73 -9.56 12.28
CA LYS A 162 8.78 -9.67 13.40
C LYS A 162 7.47 -10.32 12.94
N GLU A 163 6.91 -9.81 11.84
CA GLU A 163 5.68 -10.37 11.24
C GLU A 163 5.85 -11.83 10.79
N PHE A 164 7.09 -12.24 10.45
CA PHE A 164 7.39 -13.64 10.16
C PHE A 164 7.30 -14.53 11.41
N ASN A 165 7.89 -14.12 12.52
CA ASN A 165 7.93 -14.93 13.74
C ASN A 165 6.55 -15.02 14.42
N GLU A 166 5.71 -13.99 14.30
CA GLU A 166 4.34 -13.98 14.83
C GLU A 166 3.37 -14.88 14.04
N GLY A 167 3.70 -15.26 12.80
CA GLY A 167 2.89 -16.16 11.96
C GLY A 167 3.26 -17.64 12.05
N THR A 168 4.25 -17.99 12.89
CA THR A 168 4.77 -19.37 13.06
C THR A 168 4.41 -20.04 14.38
N GLU A 169 3.58 -19.41 15.22
CA GLU A 169 2.94 -19.99 16.41
C GLU A 169 1.50 -20.47 16.11
#